data_AF-A0ABD0QD57-F1
#
_entry.id   AF-A0ABD0QD57-F1
#
_cell.length_a   1.000
_cell.length_b   1.000
_cell.length_c   1.000
_cell.angle_alpha   90.00
_cell.angle_beta   90.00
_cell.angle_gamma   90.00
#
_symmetry.space_group_name_H-M   'P 1'
#
loop_
_entity.id
_entity.type
_entity.pdbx_description
1 polymer ?
#
loop_
_entity_poly.entity_id
_entity_poly.type
_entity_poly.pdbx_seq_one_letter_code
_entity_poly.pdbx_strand_id
1 'polypeptide(L)' 'NFQGRSYDCMSDCGDFSSYMSRCHSCRVHSGCWMMYDQPNYMGNQYFFRRGEYADYMSMFGMNNCI' A
#
# COMPACT_ATOMS: atom_id res chain seq x y z
N ASN A 1 -11.37 5.44 2.08
CA ASN A 1 -12.40 4.87 2.96
C ASN A 1 -12.42 3.33 3.01
N PHE A 2 -11.32 2.63 2.70
CA PHE A 2 -11.24 1.14 2.82
C PHE A 2 -12.37 0.38 2.11
N GLN A 3 -12.77 0.85 0.93
CA GLN A 3 -13.83 0.24 0.13
C GLN A 3 -13.24 -0.45 -1.11
N GLY A 4 -13.99 -1.38 -1.69
CA GLY A 4 -13.60 -2.13 -2.89
C GLY A 4 -12.84 -3.41 -2.56
N ARG A 5 -12.08 -3.91 -3.53
CA ARG A 5 -11.24 -5.10 -3.36
C ARG A 5 -10.06 -4.77 -2.44
N SER A 6 -9.85 -5.61 -1.43
CA SER A 6 -8.70 -5.53 -0.53
C SER A 6 -7.81 -6.77 -0.66
N TYR A 7 -6.56 -6.64 -0.22
CA TYR A 7 -5.61 -7.73 -0.07
C TYR A 7 -4.86 -7.55 1.24
N ASP A 8 -4.83 -8.59 2.06
CA ASP A 8 -4.14 -8.61 3.34
C ASP A 8 -2.83 -9.39 3.21
N CYS A 9 -1.72 -8.82 3.71
CA CYS A 9 -0.42 -9.48 3.76
C CYS A 9 0.22 -9.33 5.15
N MET A 10 0.97 -10.36 5.56
CA MET A 10 1.68 -10.41 6.84
C MET A 10 3.20 -10.48 6.69
N SER A 11 3.68 -10.60 5.45
CA SER A 11 5.09 -10.69 5.08
C SER A 11 5.35 -9.86 3.82
N ASP A 12 6.62 -9.74 3.46
CA ASP A 12 7.03 -9.10 2.22
C ASP A 12 6.33 -9.74 1.01
N CYS A 13 5.94 -8.89 0.07
CA CYS A 13 5.29 -9.28 -1.17
C CYS A 13 5.84 -8.37 -2.27
N GLY A 14 6.52 -8.99 -3.24
CA GLY A 14 7.21 -8.27 -4.31
C GLY A 14 6.27 -7.74 -5.39
N ASP A 15 5.04 -8.24 -5.49
CA ASP A 15 4.11 -7.82 -6.53
C ASP A 15 2.65 -8.04 -6.09
N PHE A 16 1.90 -6.94 -6.03
CA PHE A 16 0.47 -6.97 -5.71
C PHE A 16 -0.44 -6.77 -6.93
N SER A 17 0.13 -6.57 -8.13
CA SER A 17 -0.60 -6.27 -9.36
C SER A 17 -1.62 -7.35 -9.75
N SER A 18 -1.32 -8.60 -9.40
CA SER A 18 -2.21 -9.75 -9.60
C SER A 18 -3.44 -9.74 -8.68
N TYR A 19 -3.35 -9.09 -7.52
CA TYR A 19 -4.43 -9.02 -6.53
C TYR A 19 -5.25 -7.75 -6.67
N MET A 20 -4.59 -6.61 -6.94
CA MET A 20 -5.21 -5.28 -6.99
C MET A 20 -4.68 -4.46 -8.15
N SER A 21 -5.59 -3.77 -8.85
CA SER A 21 -5.27 -2.87 -9.96
C SER A 21 -5.23 -1.39 -9.55
N ARG A 22 -5.18 -1.10 -8.25
CA ARG A 22 -4.90 0.22 -7.64
C ARG A 22 -5.05 0.12 -6.14
N CYS A 23 -4.34 0.98 -5.41
CA CYS A 23 -4.50 1.16 -3.98
C CYS A 23 -4.72 2.66 -3.66
N HIS A 24 -5.80 2.98 -2.93
CA HIS A 24 -6.13 4.34 -2.49
C HIS A 24 -6.36 4.44 -0.98
N SER A 25 -6.19 3.34 -0.26
CA SER A 25 -6.24 3.30 1.20
C SER A 25 -5.48 2.10 1.73
N CYS A 26 -4.79 2.26 2.85
CA CYS A 26 -3.98 1.22 3.47
C CYS A 26 -4.22 1.20 4.99
N ARG A 27 -4.27 0.00 5.58
CA ARG A 27 -4.33 -0.18 7.02
C ARG A 27 -3.14 -1.02 7.47
N VAL A 28 -2.35 -0.46 8.37
CA VAL A 28 -1.23 -1.19 9.00
C VAL A 28 -1.66 -1.62 10.39
N HIS A 29 -1.92 -2.91 10.55
CA HIS A 29 -2.32 -3.50 11.84
C HIS A 29 -1.17 -3.52 12.85
N SER A 30 0.04 -3.88 12.41
CA SER A 30 1.23 -3.99 13.24
C SER A 30 2.50 -3.79 12.42
N GLY A 31 3.58 -3.40 13.10
CA GLY A 31 4.90 -3.18 12.49
C GLY A 31 5.02 -1.84 11.76
N CYS A 32 6.07 -1.78 10.93
CA CYS A 32 6.31 -0.71 9.97
C CYS A 32 6.48 -1.33 8.59
N TRP A 33 5.91 -0.70 7.57
CA TRP A 33 5.87 -1.22 6.22
C TRP A 33 6.46 -0.20 5.26
N MET A 34 7.13 -0.71 4.23
CA MET A 34 7.61 0.09 3.11
C MET A 34 6.86 -0.36 1.87
N MET A 35 6.09 0.55 1.28
CA MET A 35 5.39 0.30 0.03
C MET A 35 6.14 0.94 -1.13
N TYR A 36 6.09 0.28 -2.27
CA TYR A 36 6.74 0.68 -3.51
C TYR A 36 5.67 0.88 -4.58
N ASP A 37 5.85 1.86 -5.46
CA ASP A 37 4.94 2.08 -6.59
C ASP A 37 5.23 1.20 -7.81
N GLN A 38 6.37 0.51 -7.83
CA GLN A 38 6.70 -0.52 -8.83
C GLN A 38 6.93 -1.89 -8.18
N PRO A 39 6.68 -2.98 -8.92
CA PRO A 39 6.98 -4.33 -8.46
C PRO A 39 8.47 -4.54 -8.13
N ASN A 40 8.76 -5.58 -7.37
CA ASN A 40 10.08 -6.02 -6.96
C ASN A 40 10.89 -4.96 -6.20
N TYR A 41 10.20 -4.19 -5.35
CA TYR A 41 10.81 -3.18 -4.47
C TYR A 41 11.51 -2.03 -5.22
N MET A 42 10.97 -1.65 -6.38
CA MET A 42 11.50 -0.57 -7.22
C MET A 42 10.65 0.70 -7.15
N GLY A 43 11.19 1.81 -7.64
CA GLY A 43 10.46 3.08 -7.72
C GLY A 43 10.40 3.86 -6.41
N ASN A 44 9.34 4.66 -6.24
CA ASN A 44 9.16 5.53 -5.09
C ASN A 44 8.79 4.73 -3.85
N GLN A 45 9.33 5.14 -2.72
CA GLN A 45 9.19 4.44 -1.44
C GLN A 45 8.31 5.24 -0.49
N TYR A 46 7.39 4.54 0.15
CA TYR A 46 6.42 5.13 1.06
C TYR A 46 6.45 4.39 2.38
N PHE A 47 6.78 5.10 3.46
CA PHE A 47 6.91 4.53 4.79
C PHE A 47 5.60 4.63 5.57
N PHE A 48 5.09 3.48 6.00
CA PHE A 48 3.86 3.37 6.77
C PHE A 48 4.15 2.82 8.16
N ARG A 49 3.62 3.50 9.18
CA ARG A 49 3.57 2.99 10.55
C ARG A 49 2.19 2.41 10.81
N ARG A 50 2.03 1.71 11.93
CA ARG A 50 0.71 1.31 12.43
C ARG A 50 -0.27 2.47 12.38
N GLY A 51 -1.40 2.27 11.70
CA GLY A 51 -2.39 3.32 11.46
C GLY A 51 -3.35 3.00 10.32
N GLU A 52 -4.29 3.92 10.12
CA GLU A 52 -5.29 3.88 9.07
C GLU A 52 -5.05 5.05 8.11
N TYR A 53 -4.80 4.73 6.84
CA TYR A 53 -4.54 5.69 5.76
C TYR A 53 -5.70 5.61 4.78
N ALA A 54 -6.74 6.40 5.02
CA ALA A 54 -8.03 6.26 4.34
C ALA A 54 -8.06 6.89 2.95
N ASP A 55 -7.14 7.78 2.61
CA ASP A 55 -7.14 8.54 1.36
C ASP A 55 -5.73 8.83 0.83
N TYR A 56 -5.68 9.35 -0.39
CA TYR A 56 -4.47 9.72 -1.10
C TYR A 56 -3.54 10.68 -0.32
N MET A 57 -4.12 11.69 0.33
CA MET A 57 -3.33 12.70 1.07
C MET A 57 -2.70 12.08 2.30
N SER A 58 -3.43 11.18 2.97
CA SER A 58 -2.91 10.42 4.11
C SER A 58 -1.77 9.47 3.70
N MET A 59 -1.77 8.97 2.45
CA MET A 59 -0.72 8.11 1.90
C MET A 59 0.46 8.87 1.26
N PHE A 60 0.75 10.10 1.71
CA PHE A 60 1.86 10.92 1.21
C PHE A 60 1.81 11.22 -0.30
N GLY A 61 0.62 11.20 -0.90
CA GLY A 61 0.47 11.43 -2.32
C GLY A 61 0.90 10.25 -3.20
N MET A 62 0.67 9.01 -2.75
CA MET A 62 0.78 7.80 -3.57
C MET A 62 -0.30 7.74 -4.65
N ASN A 63 0.05 7.97 -5.93
CA ASN A 63 -0.92 8.00 -7.05
C ASN A 63 -0.86 6.70 -7.83
N ASN A 64 -1.96 5.95 -7.83
CA ASN A 64 -2.17 4.75 -8.66
C ASN A 64 -0.99 3.77 -8.61
N CYS A 65 -0.64 3.28 -7.43
CA CYS A 65 0.45 2.33 -7.26
C CYS A 65 0.01 0.94 -7.71
N ILE A 66 0.68 0.42 -8.76
CA ILE A 66 0.66 -0.95 -9.26
C ILE A 66 1.97 -1.19 -10.01
#